data_AF-A0A967HG76-F1
#
_entry.id   AF-A0A967HG76-F1
#
_cell.length_a   1.000
_cell.length_b   1.000
_cell.length_c   1.000
_cell.angle_alpha   90.00
_cell.angle_beta   90.00
_cell.angle_gamma   90.00
#
_symmetry.space_group_name_H-M   'P 1'
#
loop_
_entity.id
_entity.type
_entity.pdbx_description
1 polymer ?
#
loop_
_entity_poly.entity_id
_entity_poly.type
_entity_poly.pdbx_seq_one_letter_code
_entity_poly.pdbx_strand_id
1 'polypeptide(L)' 'MHSGPVDDAVVPYVRYEWLDTQRRVADGFAYDPANVMTILSVGAAWRPVPSVIVKADYQLHGNDASTGIDQLNVALGYLF' A
#
# COMPACT_ATOMS: atom_id res chain seq x y z
N MET A 1 -10.80 -14.92 32.69
CA MET A 1 -10.38 -14.69 31.29
C MET A 1 -9.07 -13.91 31.34
N HIS A 2 -7.96 -14.54 30.98
CA HIS A 2 -6.60 -14.02 31.18
C HIS A 2 -6.09 -13.44 29.86
N SER A 3 -5.80 -12.14 29.84
CA SER A 3 -5.15 -11.42 28.74
C SER A 3 -3.64 -11.61 28.86
N GLY A 4 -3.07 -12.50 28.04
CA GLY A 4 -1.62 -12.73 27.93
C GLY A 4 -0.92 -11.64 27.09
N PRO A 5 0.44 -11.63 27.07
CA PRO A 5 1.22 -10.70 26.25
C PRO A 5 0.79 -10.83 24.78
N VAL A 6 0.87 -9.76 23.99
CA VAL A 6 0.58 -9.90 22.55
C VAL A 6 1.77 -10.65 21.93
N ASP A 7 1.61 -11.97 21.91
CA ASP A 7 2.51 -12.93 21.28
C ASP A 7 2.66 -12.59 19.79
N ASP A 8 3.83 -12.96 19.24
CA ASP A 8 4.18 -12.85 17.82
C ASP A 8 2.96 -12.94 16.88
N ALA A 9 2.74 -11.90 16.08
CA ALA A 9 1.59 -11.81 15.20
C ALA A 9 2.00 -11.48 13.77
N VAL A 10 1.48 -12.26 12.81
CA VAL A 10 1.54 -11.96 11.38
C VAL A 10 0.13 -11.66 10.88
N VAL A 11 -0.04 -10.51 10.24
CA VAL A 11 -1.32 -10.03 9.71
C VAL A 11 -1.19 -9.87 8.19
N PRO A 12 -1.75 -10.78 7.38
CA PRO A 12 -1.79 -10.60 5.93
C PRO A 12 -2.82 -9.54 5.55
N TYR A 13 -2.59 -8.87 4.41
CA TYR A 13 -3.53 -7.91 3.87
C TYR A 13 -3.47 -7.85 2.35
N VAL A 14 -4.59 -7.42 1.77
CA VAL A 14 -4.71 -7.06 0.36
C VAL A 14 -5.39 -5.70 0.31
N ARG A 15 -4.89 -4.80 -0.55
CA ARG A 15 -5.47 -3.48 -0.77
C ARG A 15 -5.63 -3.23 -2.26
N TYR A 16 -6.82 -2.81 -2.67
CA TYR A 16 -7.12 -2.35 -4.02
C TYR A 16 -7.39 -0.85 -3.98
N GLU A 17 -6.72 -0.09 -4.84
CA GLU A 17 -6.86 1.35 -4.97
C GLU A 17 -7.12 1.70 -6.42
N TRP A 18 -8.06 2.63 -6.65
CA TRP A 18 -8.27 3.27 -7.93
C TRP A 18 -8.20 4.78 -7.72
N LEU A 19 -7.30 5.44 -8.43
CA LEU A 19 -6.94 6.83 -8.22
C LEU A 19 -7.05 7.58 -9.54
N ASP A 20 -7.87 8.62 -9.56
CA ASP A 20 -7.99 9.56 -10.68
C ASP A 20 -7.62 10.96 -10.18
N THR A 21 -6.32 11.27 -10.27
CA THR A 21 -5.77 12.54 -9.75
C THR A 21 -6.08 13.73 -10.65
N GLN A 22 -6.57 13.46 -11.87
CA GLN A 22 -6.87 14.45 -12.90
C GLN A 22 -8.36 14.49 -13.27
N ARG A 23 -9.24 13.98 -12.39
CA ARG A 23 -10.70 13.93 -12.62
C ARG A 23 -11.30 15.26 -13.06
N ARG A 24 -10.68 16.36 -12.62
CA ARG A 24 -10.90 17.71 -13.13
C ARG A 24 -9.54 18.36 -13.33
N VAL A 25 -9.25 18.75 -14.57
CA VAL A 25 -8.08 19.57 -14.92
C VAL A 25 -8.53 20.99 -15.23
N ALA A 26 -7.66 21.98 -14.96
CA ALA A 26 -7.92 23.37 -15.31
C ALA A 26 -7.89 23.56 -16.83
N ASP A 27 -8.55 24.60 -17.31
CA ASP A 27 -8.55 24.95 -18.73
C ASP A 27 -7.12 25.17 -19.24
N GLY A 28 -6.83 24.64 -20.43
CA GLY A 28 -5.50 24.73 -21.06
C GLY A 28 -4.54 23.59 -20.70
N PHE A 29 -4.92 22.67 -19.81
CA PHE A 29 -4.15 21.46 -19.51
C PHE A 29 -4.80 20.23 -20.15
N ALA A 30 -3.97 19.31 -20.65
CA ALA A 30 -4.42 18.03 -21.19
C ALA A 30 -4.50 16.97 -20.09
N TYR A 31 -5.50 16.11 -20.18
CA TYR A 31 -5.57 14.88 -19.41
C TYR A 31 -4.43 13.94 -19.81
N ASP A 32 -3.77 13.35 -18.83
CA ASP A 32 -2.69 12.39 -19.01
C ASP A 32 -3.12 11.02 -18.43
N PRO A 33 -3.31 10.00 -19.29
CA PRO A 33 -3.77 8.68 -18.86
C PRO A 33 -2.81 7.97 -17.91
N ALA A 34 -1.55 8.41 -17.77
CA ALA A 34 -0.64 7.88 -16.76
C ALA A 34 -1.09 8.20 -15.32
N ASN A 35 -1.96 9.21 -15.14
CA ASN A 35 -2.40 9.70 -13.84
C ASN A 35 -3.73 9.11 -13.34
N VAL A 36 -4.33 8.21 -14.13
CA VAL A 36 -5.39 7.30 -13.68
C VAL A 36 -4.77 5.94 -13.40
N MET A 37 -4.70 5.61 -12.12
CA MET A 37 -3.90 4.50 -11.61
C MET A 37 -4.80 3.47 -10.91
N THR A 38 -4.46 2.21 -11.09
CA THR A 38 -4.95 1.10 -10.28
C THR A 38 -3.76 0.48 -9.56
N ILE A 39 -3.88 0.29 -8.24
CA ILE A 39 -2.82 -0.33 -7.44
C ILE A 39 -3.42 -1.51 -6.67
N LEU A 40 -2.81 -2.68 -6.84
CA LEU A 40 -3.11 -3.86 -6.02
C LEU A 40 -1.91 -4.18 -5.15
N SER A 41 -2.04 -4.00 -3.84
CA SER A 41 -1.03 -4.35 -2.85
C SER A 41 -1.34 -5.69 -2.20
N VAL A 42 -0.35 -6.58 -2.13
CA VAL A 42 -0.42 -7.84 -1.39
C VAL A 42 0.75 -7.87 -0.42
N GLY A 43 0.46 -8.01 0.88
CA GLY A 43 1.50 -7.90 1.90
C GLY A 43 1.15 -8.51 3.24
N ALA A 44 2.09 -8.35 4.16
CA ALA A 44 1.93 -8.78 5.54
C ALA A 44 2.58 -7.78 6.51
N ALA A 45 2.03 -7.74 7.72
CA ALA A 45 2.58 -7.02 8.85
C ALA A 45 2.96 -8.00 9.95
N TRP A 46 4.22 -7.98 10.39
CA TRP A 46 4.75 -8.82 11.45
C TRP A 46 5.04 -7.99 12.69
N ARG A 47 4.51 -8.42 13.84
CA ARG A 47 4.77 -7.83 15.15
C ARG A 47 5.43 -8.88 16.05
N PRO A 48 6.77 -8.95 16.07
CA PRO A 48 7.47 -9.92 16.92
C PRO A 48 7.35 -9.61 18.41
N VAL A 49 7.16 -8.33 18.76
CA VAL A 49 6.94 -7.83 20.12
C VAL A 49 5.97 -6.65 20.07
N PRO A 50 5.30 -6.27 21.19
CA PRO A 50 4.26 -5.22 21.17
C PRO A 50 4.71 -3.86 20.64
N SER A 51 6.00 -3.51 20.78
CA SER A 51 6.54 -2.21 20.37
C SER A 51 7.12 -2.18 18.96
N VAL A 52 7.20 -3.30 18.24
CA VAL A 52 7.83 -3.39 16.91
C VAL A 52 6.85 -3.91 15.87
N ILE A 53 6.85 -3.28 14.68
CA ILE A 53 6.14 -3.79 13.51
C ILE A 53 7.02 -3.72 12.27
N VAL A 54 7.09 -4.79 11.50
CA VAL A 54 7.71 -4.85 10.18
C VAL A 54 6.62 -5.09 9.16
N LYS A 55 6.60 -4.33 8.07
CA LYS A 55 5.65 -4.51 6.97
C LYS A 55 6.41 -4.71 5.67
N ALA A 56 5.91 -5.62 4.85
CA ALA A 56 6.34 -5.76 3.48
C ALA A 56 5.12 -5.99 2.58
N ASP A 57 5.13 -5.38 1.39
CA ASP A 57 4.14 -5.60 0.35
C ASP A 57 4.74 -5.48 -1.04
N TYR A 58 4.19 -6.26 -1.95
CA TYR A 58 4.38 -6.10 -3.39
C TYR A 58 3.15 -5.42 -3.97
N GLN A 59 3.39 -4.40 -4.80
CA GLN A 59 2.35 -3.62 -5.44
C GLN A 59 2.42 -3.80 -6.95
N LEU A 60 1.30 -4.22 -7.52
CA LEU A 60 1.07 -4.24 -8.96
C LEU A 60 0.49 -2.88 -9.35
N HIS A 61 1.21 -2.12 -10.18
CA HIS A 61 0.79 -0.79 -10.62
C HIS A 61 0.31 -0.85 -12.07
N GLY A 62 -0.94 -0.48 -12.29
CA GLY A 62 -1.51 -0.25 -13.61
C GLY A 62 -1.89 1.22 -13.78
N ASN A 63 -1.90 1.70 -15.02
CA ASN A 63 -2.49 2.97 -15.40
C ASN A 63 -3.12 2.87 -16.80
N ASP A 64 -3.95 3.84 -17.17
CA ASP A 64 -4.61 3.83 -18.49
C ASP A 64 -3.61 4.00 -19.65
N ALA A 65 -2.41 4.50 -19.38
CA ALA A 65 -1.30 4.57 -20.33
C ALA A 65 -0.56 3.23 -20.53
N SER A 66 -0.84 2.21 -19.72
CA SER A 66 -0.11 0.92 -19.69
C SER A 66 1.41 1.05 -19.45
N THR A 67 1.82 2.03 -18.64
CA THR A 67 3.22 2.32 -18.29
C THR A 67 3.54 2.12 -16.81
N GLY A 68 2.63 1.49 -16.05
CA GLY A 68 2.83 1.22 -14.63
C GLY A 68 4.07 0.37 -14.33
N ILE A 69 4.67 0.60 -13.16
CA ILE A 69 5.88 -0.09 -12.70
C ILE A 69 5.60 -0.69 -11.32
N ASP A 70 5.78 -2.00 -11.19
CA ASP A 70 5.57 -2.70 -9.94
C ASP A 70 6.60 -2.30 -8.87
N GLN A 71 6.18 -2.35 -7.60
CA GLN A 71 6.97 -1.85 -6.48
C GLN A 71 7.01 -2.83 -5.31
N LEU A 72 8.19 -2.98 -4.71
CA LEU A 72 8.36 -3.63 -3.41
C LEU A 72 8.53 -2.57 -2.32
N ASN A 73 7.73 -2.68 -1.26
CA ASN A 73 7.83 -1.82 -0.09
C ASN A 73 8.26 -2.61 1.15
N VAL A 74 9.09 -2.00 1.97
CA VAL A 74 9.46 -2.49 3.31
C VAL A 74 9.43 -1.33 4.29
N ALA A 75 8.81 -1.53 5.45
CA ALA A 75 8.72 -0.53 6.51
C ALA A 75 8.95 -1.14 7.89
N LEU A 76 9.56 -0.35 8.78
CA LEU A 76 9.75 -0.65 10.20
C LEU A 76 9.09 0.44 11.03
N GLY A 77 8.30 0.04 12.03
CA GLY A 77 7.70 0.94 13.02
C GLY A 77 8.08 0.54 14.44
N TYR A 78 8.27 1.55 15.29
CA TYR A 78 8.55 1.39 16.72
C TYR A 78 7.62 2.27 17.56
N LEU A 79 7.03 1.71 18.62
CA LEU A 79 6.16 2.42 19.57
C LEU A 79 6.91 2.63 20.89
N PHE A 80 6.88 3.86 21.42
CA PHE A 80 7.57 4.29 22.64
C PHE A 80 6.60 4.82 23.71
#